data_AF-A0A9X7Z577-F1
#
_entry.id   AF-A0A9X7Z577-F1
#
_cell.length_a   1.000
_cell.length_b   1.000
_cell.length_c   1.000
_cell.angle_alpha   90.00
_cell.angle_beta   90.00
_cell.angle_gamma   90.00
#
_symmetry.space_group_name_H-M   'P 1'
#
loop_
_entity.id
_entity.type
_entity.pdbx_description
1 polymer ?
#
loop_
_entity_poly.entity_id
_entity_poly.type
_entity_poly.pdbx_seq_one_letter_code
_entity_poly.pdbx_strand_id
1 'polypeptide(L)'
;MNSGHVAIVFGVLSLTSVGVVGCATHSARPSSNQSPSNQVATAPATTSNAGSGKQTNTTNTSVSSNHAGATTNTSPSSNHAGATTPTNTATSSPPADVSSGSQPKPSSRFPTIVSAAMQQFPANVLQSAKAPTVLPTSASDSSQMYYRTWDTTSGSILNYSVQLSSPHYRLATFMGSIYSGIPAGNSVWLPNGVPQNAQTTNETVDLVTGIVGHGQTFVAPKDSAKEVSSASISWTEGRWHIEVSRTQGTRMPIAEANTIASYLHSHFMPVPETKGSIFVNVYPGENSEGQPVGTAVDETIKWQEGTHVYEVDTYSHTKNPIETGLAMAISMKPYTG
;
A
#
# COMPACT_ATOMS: atom_id res chain seq x y z
N MET A 1 23.00 -9.82 -46.84
CA MET A 1 22.64 -10.22 -45.46
C MET A 1 21.81 -9.09 -44.88
N ASN A 2 20.48 -9.25 -44.91
CA ASN A 2 19.53 -8.22 -44.47
C ASN A 2 19.29 -8.36 -42.96
N SER A 3 19.68 -7.34 -42.20
CA SER A 3 19.28 -7.19 -40.79
C SER A 3 17.92 -6.53 -40.74
N GLY A 4 16.89 -7.29 -40.38
CA GLY A 4 15.57 -6.78 -40.07
C GLY A 4 15.55 -6.20 -38.66
N HIS A 5 15.25 -4.91 -38.54
CA HIS A 5 14.90 -4.28 -37.27
C HIS A 5 13.40 -4.53 -37.00
N VAL A 6 13.12 -5.23 -35.90
CA VAL A 6 11.77 -5.37 -35.34
C VAL A 6 11.55 -4.22 -34.37
N ALA A 7 10.71 -3.26 -34.76
CA ALA A 7 10.23 -2.20 -33.89
C ALA A 7 9.01 -2.72 -33.11
N ILE A 8 9.14 -2.83 -31.79
CA ILE A 8 8.01 -3.14 -30.90
C ILE A 8 7.40 -1.81 -30.46
N VAL A 9 6.22 -1.50 -31.01
CA VAL A 9 5.39 -0.35 -30.60
C VAL A 9 4.50 -0.82 -29.46
N PHE A 10 4.73 -0.30 -28.25
CA PHE A 10 3.78 -0.48 -27.14
C PHE A 10 2.73 0.63 -27.19
N GLY A 11 1.47 0.23 -27.38
CA GLY A 11 0.32 1.12 -27.41
C GLY A 11 0.04 1.73 -26.04
N VAL A 12 -0.15 3.05 -26.03
CA VAL A 12 -0.66 3.82 -24.89
C VAL A 12 -2.15 3.46 -24.71
N LEU A 13 -2.48 2.82 -23.60
CA LEU A 13 -3.87 2.55 -23.21
C LEU A 13 -4.42 3.79 -22.49
N SER A 14 -5.07 4.68 -23.24
CA SER A 14 -5.85 5.78 -22.68
C SER A 14 -7.22 5.26 -22.23
N LEU A 15 -7.44 5.16 -20.92
CA LEU A 15 -8.76 4.90 -20.33
C LEU A 15 -9.57 6.22 -20.37
N THR A 16 -10.44 6.36 -21.36
CA THR A 16 -11.50 7.38 -21.36
C THR A 16 -12.74 6.81 -20.70
N SER A 17 -13.07 7.33 -19.52
CA SER A 17 -14.36 7.10 -18.85
C SER A 17 -15.47 7.81 -19.63
N VAL A 18 -16.24 7.05 -20.43
CA VAL A 18 -17.45 7.54 -21.09
C VAL A 18 -18.61 7.49 -20.09
N GLY A 19 -19.10 8.66 -19.68
CA GLY A 19 -20.38 8.79 -19.00
C GLY A 19 -21.52 8.48 -19.96
N VAL A 20 -22.35 7.48 -19.63
CA VAL A 20 -23.54 7.14 -20.39
C VAL A 20 -24.70 8.01 -19.91
N VAL A 21 -25.10 8.98 -20.73
CA VAL A 21 -26.38 9.69 -20.61
C VAL A 21 -27.41 8.95 -21.46
N GLY A 22 -28.48 8.48 -20.84
CA GLY A 22 -29.59 7.83 -21.52
C GLY A 22 -30.53 8.84 -22.20
N CYS A 23 -30.93 8.53 -23.43
CA CYS A 23 -32.17 9.00 -24.04
C CYS A 23 -32.69 7.90 -24.99
N ALA A 24 -33.95 7.52 -24.79
CA ALA A 24 -34.66 6.53 -25.58
C ALA A 24 -35.52 7.21 -26.66
N THR A 25 -35.53 6.69 -27.90
CA THR A 25 -36.68 6.72 -28.84
C THR A 25 -36.50 5.75 -30.02
N HIS A 26 -37.32 4.69 -30.01
CA HIS A 26 -38.13 4.03 -31.07
C HIS A 26 -37.74 3.91 -32.57
N SER A 27 -38.02 2.68 -33.07
CA SER A 27 -38.43 2.24 -34.45
C SER A 27 -37.33 2.00 -35.50
N ALA A 28 -37.28 0.95 -36.34
CA ALA A 28 -38.15 -0.19 -36.68
C ALA A 28 -37.35 -1.35 -37.36
N ARG A 29 -37.97 -2.55 -37.42
CA ARG A 29 -37.61 -3.88 -38.01
C ARG A 29 -37.44 -3.87 -39.58
N PRO A 30 -37.07 -4.97 -40.33
CA PRO A 30 -37.36 -6.41 -40.10
C PRO A 30 -36.38 -7.55 -40.59
N SER A 31 -36.71 -8.78 -40.10
CA SER A 31 -36.59 -10.14 -40.72
C SER A 31 -35.20 -10.82 -40.79
N SER A 32 -35.00 -12.14 -40.65
CA SER A 32 -35.87 -13.34 -40.71
C SER A 32 -35.19 -14.60 -40.09
N ASN A 33 -36.03 -15.61 -39.73
CA ASN A 33 -35.81 -17.07 -39.65
C ASN A 33 -34.74 -17.64 -38.69
N GLN A 34 -34.93 -18.69 -37.87
CA GLN A 34 -35.79 -19.87 -37.95
C GLN A 34 -35.83 -20.57 -36.55
N SER A 35 -36.97 -21.14 -36.15
CA SER A 35 -37.13 -22.14 -35.06
C SER A 35 -37.20 -23.57 -35.65
N PRO A 36 -37.04 -24.65 -34.85
CA PRO A 36 -38.11 -25.23 -34.00
C PRO A 36 -37.62 -25.63 -32.58
N SER A 37 -38.25 -25.21 -31.48
CA SER A 37 -39.37 -25.84 -30.72
C SER A 37 -39.10 -27.21 -30.09
N ASN A 38 -39.17 -27.28 -28.75
CA ASN A 38 -40.10 -28.16 -28.02
C ASN A 38 -40.32 -27.67 -26.57
N GLN A 39 -41.59 -27.43 -26.25
CA GLN A 39 -42.14 -27.10 -24.92
C GLN A 39 -42.46 -28.39 -24.14
N VAL A 40 -42.58 -28.32 -22.80
CA VAL A 40 -43.80 -28.64 -22.04
C VAL A 40 -43.78 -27.90 -20.69
N ALA A 41 -44.94 -27.35 -20.30
CA ALA A 41 -45.21 -26.62 -19.07
C ALA A 41 -45.93 -27.49 -18.02
N THR A 42 -45.82 -27.13 -16.73
CA THR A 42 -46.95 -27.27 -15.77
C THR A 42 -46.74 -26.39 -14.52
N ALA A 43 -47.74 -25.57 -14.21
CA ALA A 43 -48.09 -25.00 -12.89
C ALA A 43 -49.40 -25.70 -12.44
N PRO A 44 -49.95 -25.62 -11.19
CA PRO A 44 -49.99 -24.42 -10.34
C PRO A 44 -50.06 -24.63 -8.78
N ALA A 45 -50.27 -23.51 -8.07
CA ALA A 45 -51.18 -23.30 -6.91
C ALA A 45 -50.58 -22.88 -5.54
N THR A 46 -50.72 -21.58 -5.27
CA THR A 46 -51.28 -20.86 -4.08
C THR A 46 -51.38 -21.51 -2.68
N THR A 47 -50.97 -20.74 -1.66
CA THR A 47 -51.70 -20.37 -0.40
C THR A 47 -50.79 -19.43 0.44
N SER A 48 -51.10 -18.13 0.57
CA SER A 48 -51.77 -17.45 1.70
C SER A 48 -51.31 -17.84 3.11
N ASN A 49 -50.63 -16.93 3.83
CA ASN A 49 -51.12 -16.52 5.15
C ASN A 49 -50.51 -15.21 5.67
N ALA A 50 -51.40 -14.39 6.22
CA ALA A 50 -51.16 -13.16 6.95
C ALA A 50 -50.76 -13.46 8.40
N GLY A 51 -50.00 -12.56 9.01
CA GLY A 51 -49.68 -12.62 10.44
C GLY A 51 -49.11 -11.30 10.94
N SER A 52 -49.97 -10.48 11.53
CA SER A 52 -49.62 -9.28 12.30
C SER A 52 -48.83 -9.62 13.56
N GLY A 53 -47.92 -8.76 14.00
CA GLY A 53 -47.29 -8.93 15.31
C GLY A 53 -46.37 -7.80 15.77
N LYS A 54 -46.98 -6.79 16.42
CA LYS A 54 -46.48 -6.02 17.59
C LYS A 54 -45.01 -5.56 17.66
N GLN A 55 -44.88 -4.26 17.40
CA GLN A 55 -44.34 -3.22 18.29
C GLN A 55 -43.99 -3.64 19.75
N THR A 56 -42.73 -3.43 20.13
CA THR A 56 -42.32 -3.10 21.53
C THR A 56 -41.13 -2.15 21.53
N ASN A 57 -41.40 -0.91 21.96
CA ASN A 57 -40.42 0.05 22.47
C ASN A 57 -39.72 -0.55 23.69
N THR A 58 -38.40 -0.39 23.80
CA THR A 58 -37.74 -0.34 25.12
C THR A 58 -36.68 0.76 25.10
N THR A 59 -37.01 1.84 25.80
CA THR A 59 -36.11 2.89 26.29
C THR A 59 -35.37 2.37 27.51
N ASN A 60 -34.08 2.72 27.66
CA ASN A 60 -33.30 2.88 28.92
C ASN A 60 -31.80 2.63 28.64
N THR A 61 -30.81 3.24 29.24
CA THR A 61 -30.66 4.41 30.12
C THR A 61 -29.17 4.72 30.11
N SER A 62 -28.84 6.00 30.09
CA SER A 62 -27.54 6.59 30.38
C SER A 62 -26.89 6.05 31.65
N VAL A 63 -25.62 5.66 31.60
CA VAL A 63 -24.74 5.66 32.78
C VAL A 63 -23.46 6.40 32.43
N SER A 64 -23.39 7.62 32.96
CA SER A 64 -22.19 8.43 33.11
C SER A 64 -21.42 7.91 34.33
N SER A 65 -20.13 7.66 34.18
CA SER A 65 -19.21 7.52 35.31
C SER A 65 -18.03 8.46 35.11
N ASN A 66 -18.13 9.60 35.79
CA ASN A 66 -17.01 10.48 36.09
C ASN A 66 -15.97 9.73 36.93
N HIS A 67 -14.70 9.77 36.51
CA HIS A 67 -13.59 9.57 37.43
C HIS A 67 -12.63 10.75 37.34
N ALA A 68 -12.54 11.44 38.47
CA ALA A 68 -11.65 12.53 38.77
C ALA A 68 -10.53 12.03 39.68
N GLY A 69 -9.34 12.62 39.54
CA GLY A 69 -8.19 12.46 40.43
C GLY A 69 -7.17 11.44 39.90
N ALA A 70 -5.86 11.65 39.94
CA ALA A 70 -5.09 12.72 40.55
C ALA A 70 -3.68 12.75 39.91
N THR A 71 -3.07 13.93 40.01
CA THR A 71 -1.68 14.30 39.78
C THR A 71 -0.64 13.34 40.39
N THR A 72 0.50 13.14 39.72
CA THR A 72 1.84 13.34 40.30
C THR A 72 2.93 13.45 39.23
N ASN A 73 3.66 14.57 39.29
CA ASN A 73 5.01 14.79 38.78
C ASN A 73 6.00 13.73 39.31
N THR A 74 6.94 13.29 38.48
CA THR A 74 8.38 13.22 38.83
C THR A 74 9.23 12.93 37.59
N SER A 75 10.05 13.90 37.18
CA SER A 75 11.29 13.67 36.43
C SER A 75 12.41 13.25 37.38
N PRO A 76 13.42 12.50 36.91
CA PRO A 76 14.73 13.11 36.62
C PRO A 76 15.37 12.49 35.35
N SER A 77 15.94 13.26 34.40
CA SER A 77 17.23 13.95 34.42
C SER A 77 18.41 13.10 34.91
N SER A 78 19.18 12.56 33.96
CA SER A 78 20.62 12.33 34.15
C SER A 78 21.36 12.51 32.82
N ASN A 79 22.14 13.59 32.77
CA ASN A 79 23.16 13.89 31.79
C ASN A 79 24.28 12.84 31.83
N HIS A 80 24.78 12.41 30.67
CA HIS A 80 26.19 12.01 30.57
C HIS A 80 26.80 12.51 29.24
N ALA A 81 27.78 13.40 29.40
CA ALA A 81 28.69 13.89 28.38
C ALA A 81 30.01 13.11 28.40
N GLY A 82 30.74 13.15 27.30
CA GLY A 82 32.18 12.81 27.20
C GLY A 82 32.46 11.64 26.22
N ALA A 83 32.72 11.89 24.93
CA ALA A 83 33.99 12.31 24.33
C ALA A 83 34.99 11.16 24.11
N THR A 84 35.29 10.84 22.84
CA THR A 84 36.62 10.99 22.17
C THR A 84 36.77 10.03 20.99
N THR A 85 37.18 10.61 19.87
CA THR A 85 37.61 9.97 18.62
C THR A 85 39.05 9.44 18.77
N PRO A 86 39.39 8.35 18.08
CA PRO A 86 40.67 8.35 17.37
C PRO A 86 40.52 7.96 15.90
N THR A 87 41.08 8.82 15.07
CA THR A 87 41.39 8.63 13.65
C THR A 87 42.40 7.51 13.51
N ASN A 88 42.15 6.53 12.64
CA ASN A 88 43.19 5.72 12.03
C ASN A 88 42.80 5.28 10.62
N THR A 89 43.66 5.66 9.69
CA THR A 89 43.61 5.40 8.26
C THR A 89 44.36 4.08 7.99
N ALA A 90 43.70 3.07 7.40
CA ALA A 90 44.39 1.96 6.74
C ALA A 90 43.49 1.29 5.70
N THR A 91 44.05 1.16 4.50
CA THR A 91 43.50 0.56 3.27
C THR A 91 43.66 -0.96 3.32
N SER A 92 42.57 -1.73 3.13
CA SER A 92 42.56 -3.09 2.54
C SER A 92 41.15 -3.71 2.54
N SER A 93 40.67 -4.19 1.38
CA SER A 93 39.65 -5.27 1.26
C SER A 93 40.26 -6.59 1.77
N PRO A 94 39.55 -7.67 2.22
CA PRO A 94 38.30 -8.32 1.71
C PRO A 94 37.44 -8.97 2.86
N PRO A 95 36.88 -10.20 2.75
CA PRO A 95 35.68 -10.70 2.06
C PRO A 95 34.42 -10.82 2.98
N ALA A 96 33.33 -11.36 2.42
CA ALA A 96 32.00 -11.50 3.03
C ALA A 96 31.97 -12.29 4.36
N ASP A 97 31.27 -11.73 5.34
CA ASP A 97 30.92 -12.40 6.59
C ASP A 97 29.40 -12.31 6.82
N VAL A 98 28.80 -13.45 7.10
CA VAL A 98 27.36 -13.65 7.25
C VAL A 98 26.98 -13.30 8.69
N SER A 99 26.37 -12.14 8.89
CA SER A 99 25.93 -11.66 10.21
C SER A 99 24.42 -11.70 10.38
N SER A 100 24.03 -12.31 11.49
CA SER A 100 22.70 -12.37 12.10
C SER A 100 21.97 -11.01 12.14
N GLY A 101 20.80 -10.97 11.48
CA GLY A 101 19.55 -10.35 11.92
C GLY A 101 19.52 -8.94 12.54
N SER A 102 20.51 -8.08 12.31
CA SER A 102 20.56 -6.73 12.87
C SER A 102 20.22 -5.70 11.78
N GLN A 103 19.18 -4.91 12.05
CA GLN A 103 18.65 -3.89 11.14
C GLN A 103 19.78 -2.94 10.65
N PRO A 104 19.86 -2.66 9.33
CA PRO A 104 20.94 -1.85 8.78
C PRO A 104 20.89 -0.41 9.30
N LYS A 105 21.98 0.02 9.95
CA LYS A 105 22.15 1.40 10.42
C LYS A 105 22.17 2.36 9.22
N PRO A 106 21.37 3.45 9.23
CA PRO A 106 21.37 4.40 8.12
C PRO A 106 22.75 5.05 7.98
N SER A 107 23.37 4.90 6.80
CA SER A 107 24.59 5.63 6.45
C SER A 107 24.28 7.12 6.25
N SER A 108 25.28 7.98 6.43
CA SER A 108 25.20 9.40 6.05
C SER A 108 25.25 9.60 4.54
N ARG A 109 25.63 8.56 3.79
CA ARG A 109 25.74 8.57 2.33
C ARG A 109 24.68 7.68 1.70
N PHE A 110 24.20 8.05 0.51
CA PHE A 110 23.31 7.21 -0.28
C PHE A 110 24.05 5.97 -0.80
N PRO A 111 23.39 4.80 -0.86
CA PRO A 111 23.94 3.62 -1.50
C PRO A 111 24.31 3.89 -2.95
N THR A 112 25.40 3.28 -3.45
CA THR A 112 25.93 3.54 -4.80
C THR A 112 24.86 3.39 -5.89
N ILE A 113 24.00 2.36 -5.79
CA ILE A 113 22.92 2.14 -6.77
C ILE A 113 21.87 3.26 -6.75
N VAL A 114 21.55 3.79 -5.57
CA VAL A 114 20.62 4.92 -5.41
C VAL A 114 21.24 6.17 -6.01
N SER A 115 22.51 6.46 -5.69
CA SER A 115 23.21 7.61 -6.29
C SER A 115 23.28 7.51 -7.81
N ALA A 116 23.60 6.33 -8.35
CA ALA A 116 23.65 6.10 -9.79
C ALA A 116 22.28 6.27 -10.47
N ALA A 117 21.20 5.82 -9.82
CA ALA A 117 19.84 6.03 -10.30
C ALA A 117 19.43 7.51 -10.26
N MET A 118 19.70 8.18 -9.14
CA MET A 118 19.32 9.59 -8.97
C MET A 118 20.06 10.52 -9.93
N GLN A 119 21.32 10.21 -10.28
CA GLN A 119 22.08 10.97 -11.27
C GLN A 119 21.47 10.96 -12.68
N GLN A 120 20.49 10.09 -12.98
CA GLN A 120 19.77 10.09 -14.25
C GLN A 120 18.72 11.20 -14.37
N PHE A 121 18.32 11.81 -13.25
CA PHE A 121 17.29 12.86 -13.26
C PHE A 121 17.90 14.25 -13.48
N PRO A 122 17.18 15.15 -14.16
CA PRO A 122 17.64 16.51 -14.35
C PRO A 122 17.63 17.31 -13.03
N ALA A 123 18.48 18.34 -12.95
CA ALA A 123 18.72 19.09 -11.70
C ALA A 123 17.44 19.71 -11.08
N ASN A 124 16.48 20.14 -11.91
CA ASN A 124 15.21 20.70 -11.45
C ASN A 124 14.34 19.67 -10.71
N VAL A 125 14.45 18.40 -11.06
CA VAL A 125 13.78 17.29 -10.35
C VAL A 125 14.53 16.98 -9.05
N LEU A 126 15.86 16.99 -9.10
CA LEU A 126 16.71 16.67 -7.95
C LEU A 126 16.63 17.68 -6.80
N GLN A 127 16.33 18.95 -7.08
CA GLN A 127 16.30 20.02 -6.08
C GLN A 127 15.36 19.75 -4.89
N SER A 128 14.31 18.95 -5.09
CA SER A 128 13.33 18.58 -4.06
C SER A 128 13.24 17.07 -3.81
N ALA A 129 14.11 16.31 -4.46
CA ALA A 129 14.08 14.86 -4.39
C ALA A 129 14.56 14.35 -3.03
N LYS A 130 13.96 13.26 -2.60
CA LYS A 130 14.43 12.44 -1.49
C LYS A 130 14.74 11.03 -1.96
N ALA A 131 15.72 10.40 -1.35
CA ALA A 131 16.09 9.02 -1.66
C ALA A 131 16.32 8.23 -0.37
N PRO A 132 16.10 6.90 -0.37
CA PRO A 132 16.30 6.08 0.81
C PRO A 132 17.80 5.81 1.00
N THR A 133 18.25 5.74 2.26
CA THR A 133 19.59 5.23 2.58
C THR A 133 19.60 3.74 2.91
N VAL A 134 18.43 3.11 3.02
CA VAL A 134 18.24 1.66 3.16
C VAL A 134 17.86 1.06 1.80
N LEU A 135 18.37 -0.13 1.50
CA LEU A 135 18.03 -0.87 0.28
C LEU A 135 17.17 -2.09 0.60
N PRO A 136 16.26 -2.49 -0.31
CA PRO A 136 15.57 -3.75 -0.19
C PRO A 136 16.53 -4.91 -0.41
N THR A 137 16.24 -6.04 0.21
CA THR A 137 16.95 -7.31 -0.03
C THR A 137 16.01 -8.26 -0.76
N SER A 138 16.51 -8.99 -1.76
CA SER A 138 15.72 -10.02 -2.44
C SER A 138 15.38 -11.17 -1.49
N ALA A 139 14.15 -11.68 -1.51
CA ALA A 139 13.77 -12.88 -0.77
C ALA A 139 14.51 -14.15 -1.24
N SER A 140 15.04 -14.14 -2.47
CA SER A 140 15.94 -15.17 -2.99
C SER A 140 17.42 -15.00 -2.59
N ASP A 141 17.71 -14.05 -1.69
CA ASP A 141 19.05 -13.68 -1.23
C ASP A 141 20.04 -13.31 -2.38
N SER A 142 19.52 -12.91 -3.55
CA SER A 142 20.33 -12.38 -4.64
C SER A 142 21.02 -11.08 -4.20
N SER A 143 22.34 -11.02 -4.39
CA SER A 143 23.15 -9.81 -4.13
C SER A 143 23.19 -8.84 -5.32
N GLN A 144 22.64 -9.23 -6.47
CA GLN A 144 22.59 -8.39 -7.66
C GLN A 144 21.34 -7.51 -7.63
N MET A 145 21.54 -6.21 -7.80
CA MET A 145 20.46 -5.24 -7.89
C MET A 145 20.58 -4.42 -9.17
N TYR A 146 19.43 -4.17 -9.77
CA TYR A 146 19.22 -3.33 -10.94
C TYR A 146 18.31 -2.18 -10.57
N TYR A 147 18.38 -1.09 -11.33
CA TYR A 147 17.45 0.02 -11.20
C TYR A 147 16.86 0.42 -12.54
N ARG A 148 15.65 0.98 -12.49
CA ARG A 148 15.00 1.66 -13.61
C ARG A 148 14.45 2.99 -13.13
N THR A 149 14.59 4.04 -13.94
CA THR A 149 14.14 5.38 -13.63
C THR A 149 13.02 5.83 -14.56
N TRP A 150 12.12 6.68 -14.06
CA TRP A 150 11.12 7.39 -14.83
C TRP A 150 10.92 8.79 -14.25
N ASP A 151 10.63 9.76 -15.10
CA ASP A 151 10.31 11.12 -14.71
C ASP A 151 9.21 11.70 -15.59
N THR A 152 8.54 12.71 -15.04
CA THR A 152 7.74 13.66 -15.81
C THR A 152 8.33 15.04 -15.59
N THR A 153 8.94 15.57 -16.64
CA THR A 153 9.62 16.89 -16.64
C THR A 153 8.76 18.02 -17.18
N SER A 154 7.53 17.70 -17.60
CA SER A 154 6.56 18.67 -18.12
C SER A 154 5.15 18.36 -17.62
N GLY A 155 4.32 19.39 -17.49
CA GLY A 155 2.95 19.29 -16.99
C GLY A 155 2.78 19.88 -15.59
N SER A 156 1.61 19.67 -15.01
CA SER A 156 1.24 20.19 -13.68
C SER A 156 1.82 19.39 -12.51
N ILE A 157 2.46 18.25 -12.80
CA ILE A 157 3.10 17.37 -11.82
C ILE A 157 4.50 17.10 -12.35
N LEU A 158 5.51 17.41 -11.53
CA LEU A 158 6.88 16.95 -11.75
C LEU A 158 7.11 15.75 -10.84
N ASN A 159 7.57 14.63 -11.40
CA ASN A 159 7.89 13.45 -10.59
C ASN A 159 9.19 12.79 -11.00
N TYR A 160 9.74 12.01 -10.07
CA TYR A 160 10.77 11.02 -10.30
C TYR A 160 10.36 9.71 -9.64
N SER A 161 10.75 8.59 -10.24
CA SER A 161 10.54 7.26 -9.69
C SER A 161 11.74 6.37 -10.00
N VAL A 162 12.18 5.62 -9.00
CA VAL A 162 13.26 4.64 -9.10
C VAL A 162 12.74 3.29 -8.63
N GLN A 163 12.69 2.32 -9.54
CA GLN A 163 12.41 0.93 -9.20
C GLN A 163 13.71 0.17 -9.03
N LEU A 164 13.86 -0.51 -7.90
CA LEU A 164 14.95 -1.44 -7.57
C LEU A 164 14.48 -2.88 -7.82
N SER A 165 15.30 -3.69 -8.45
CA SER A 165 14.95 -5.06 -8.86
C SER A 165 16.13 -6.02 -8.65
N SER A 166 15.84 -7.29 -8.39
CA SER A 166 16.79 -8.40 -8.55
C SER A 166 16.82 -8.85 -10.02
N PRO A 167 17.63 -9.86 -10.43
CA PRO A 167 17.63 -10.35 -11.81
C PRO A 167 16.27 -10.80 -12.33
N HIS A 168 15.34 -11.20 -11.44
CA HIS A 168 14.08 -11.80 -11.83
C HIS A 168 12.85 -11.04 -11.31
N TYR A 169 13.01 -10.19 -10.29
CA TYR A 169 11.86 -9.64 -9.57
C TYR A 169 12.04 -8.17 -9.23
N ARG A 170 10.92 -7.45 -9.19
CA ARG A 170 10.86 -6.11 -8.60
C ARG A 170 10.93 -6.25 -7.08
N LEU A 171 11.69 -5.37 -6.43
CA LEU A 171 11.88 -5.41 -4.98
C LEU A 171 11.20 -4.21 -4.32
N ALA A 172 11.56 -3.01 -4.75
CA ALA A 172 10.97 -1.80 -4.20
C ALA A 172 10.93 -0.70 -5.25
N THR A 173 10.09 0.30 -5.03
CA THR A 173 10.12 1.56 -5.74
C THR A 173 10.19 2.69 -4.72
N PHE A 174 10.93 3.75 -5.01
CA PHE A 174 10.77 5.01 -4.30
C PHE A 174 10.57 6.14 -5.30
N MET A 175 9.72 7.09 -4.95
CA MET A 175 9.36 8.19 -5.83
C MET A 175 8.99 9.44 -5.05
N GLY A 176 8.98 10.56 -5.77
CA GLY A 176 8.52 11.84 -5.26
C GLY A 176 7.83 12.62 -6.37
N SER A 177 6.74 13.29 -6.00
CA SER A 177 5.95 14.11 -6.91
C SER A 177 5.72 15.50 -6.32
N ILE A 178 5.83 16.53 -7.14
CA ILE A 178 5.52 17.93 -6.79
C ILE A 178 4.16 18.28 -7.36
N TYR A 179 3.27 18.77 -6.51
CA TYR A 179 1.93 19.22 -6.88
C TYR A 179 1.83 20.74 -6.86
N SER A 180 0.85 21.30 -7.58
CA SER A 180 0.56 22.73 -7.60
C SER A 180 0.14 23.31 -6.24
N GLY A 181 -0.18 22.46 -5.26
CA GLY A 181 -0.55 22.86 -3.91
C GLY A 181 -0.84 21.68 -3.01
N ILE A 182 -0.93 21.96 -1.71
CA ILE A 182 -1.26 20.96 -0.68
C ILE A 182 -2.56 20.19 -1.01
N PRO A 183 -3.67 20.84 -1.41
CA PRO A 183 -4.92 20.13 -1.72
C PRO A 183 -4.81 19.16 -2.89
N ALA A 184 -4.02 19.50 -3.91
CA ALA A 184 -3.80 18.63 -5.07
C ALA A 184 -3.02 17.38 -4.65
N GLY A 185 -1.99 17.51 -3.80
CA GLY A 185 -1.29 16.36 -3.21
C GLY A 185 -2.24 15.48 -2.38
N ASN A 186 -3.13 16.09 -1.59
CA ASN A 186 -4.15 15.38 -0.79
C ASN A 186 -5.22 14.63 -1.62
N SER A 187 -5.35 14.90 -2.92
CA SER A 187 -6.33 14.21 -3.78
C SER A 187 -5.85 12.84 -4.31
N VAL A 188 -4.56 12.55 -4.22
CA VAL A 188 -3.94 11.31 -4.74
C VAL A 188 -4.19 10.12 -3.81
N TRP A 189 -4.74 10.38 -2.63
CA TRP A 189 -5.00 9.43 -1.55
C TRP A 189 -6.41 8.87 -1.68
N LEU A 190 -6.72 8.24 -2.82
CA LEU A 190 -7.98 7.56 -2.98
C LEU A 190 -7.82 6.12 -2.48
N PRO A 191 -8.45 5.73 -1.35
CA PRO A 191 -8.59 4.32 -1.04
C PRO A 191 -9.35 3.63 -2.18
N ASN A 192 -8.94 2.41 -2.49
CA ASN A 192 -9.61 1.58 -3.48
C ASN A 192 -11.09 1.49 -3.14
N GLY A 193 -11.96 1.81 -4.10
CA GLY A 193 -13.41 1.88 -3.86
C GLY A 193 -13.93 0.56 -3.30
N VAL A 194 -14.53 0.61 -2.10
CA VAL A 194 -15.25 -0.54 -1.53
C VAL A 194 -16.53 -0.75 -2.36
N PRO A 195 -16.85 -1.97 -2.80
CA PRO A 195 -18.08 -2.21 -3.54
C PRO A 195 -19.30 -1.90 -2.67
N GLN A 196 -20.21 -1.04 -3.13
CA GLN A 196 -21.34 -0.52 -2.33
C GLN A 196 -22.44 -1.54 -2.01
N ASN A 197 -22.41 -2.74 -2.59
CA ASN A 197 -23.54 -3.68 -2.60
C ASN A 197 -23.27 -5.04 -1.97
N ALA A 198 -22.25 -5.21 -1.12
CA ALA A 198 -22.05 -6.49 -0.44
C ALA A 198 -22.19 -6.43 1.07
N GLN A 199 -22.28 -7.62 1.65
CA GLN A 199 -22.40 -7.79 3.09
C GLN A 199 -21.06 -7.43 3.73
N THR A 200 -21.07 -6.34 4.49
CA THR A 200 -19.93 -5.89 5.29
C THR A 200 -20.16 -6.22 6.75
N THR A 201 -19.18 -6.83 7.40
CA THR A 201 -19.14 -6.94 8.87
C THR A 201 -18.04 -6.04 9.39
N ASN A 202 -18.34 -5.30 10.46
CA ASN A 202 -17.37 -4.48 11.17
C ASN A 202 -17.08 -5.12 12.53
N GLU A 203 -15.83 -5.10 12.95
CA GLU A 203 -15.38 -5.59 14.24
C GLU A 203 -14.24 -4.75 14.80
N THR A 204 -14.04 -4.85 16.10
CA THR A 204 -12.87 -4.26 16.78
C THR A 204 -11.79 -5.33 16.87
N VAL A 205 -10.57 -4.97 16.48
CA VAL A 205 -9.43 -5.90 16.48
C VAL A 205 -8.35 -5.34 17.41
N ASP A 206 -8.08 -6.06 18.49
CA ASP A 206 -6.94 -5.75 19.36
C ASP A 206 -5.64 -6.15 18.67
N LEU A 207 -4.76 -5.18 18.47
CA LEU A 207 -3.42 -5.38 17.94
C LEU A 207 -2.40 -5.41 19.08
N VAL A 208 -1.19 -5.81 18.76
CA VAL A 208 -0.03 -5.64 19.65
C VAL A 208 0.12 -4.18 20.09
N THR A 209 0.85 -3.97 21.19
CA THR A 209 1.18 -2.64 21.75
C THR A 209 -0.02 -1.84 22.27
N GLY A 210 -1.20 -2.47 22.39
CA GLY A 210 -2.42 -1.84 22.90
C GLY A 210 -3.16 -1.00 21.86
N ILE A 211 -2.77 -1.09 20.59
CA ILE A 211 -3.48 -0.46 19.48
C ILE A 211 -4.78 -1.22 19.22
N VAL A 212 -5.85 -0.49 18.99
CA VAL A 212 -7.17 -1.04 18.66
C VAL A 212 -7.52 -0.63 17.23
N GLY A 213 -7.61 -1.61 16.34
CA GLY A 213 -7.96 -1.43 14.93
C GLY A 213 -9.46 -1.61 14.65
N HIS A 214 -9.92 -0.99 13.57
CA HIS A 214 -11.23 -1.25 12.98
C HIS A 214 -11.11 -2.31 11.88
N GLY A 215 -11.62 -3.50 12.14
CA GLY A 215 -11.71 -4.60 11.19
C GLY A 215 -12.97 -4.48 10.33
N GLN A 216 -12.83 -4.69 9.02
CA GLN A 216 -13.95 -4.74 8.07
C GLN A 216 -13.79 -5.94 7.15
N THR A 217 -14.78 -6.83 7.11
CA THR A 217 -14.82 -7.94 6.14
C THR A 217 -15.89 -7.64 5.11
N PHE A 218 -15.53 -7.78 3.85
CA PHE A 218 -16.40 -7.74 2.71
C PHE A 218 -16.57 -9.15 2.15
N VAL A 219 -17.80 -9.65 2.15
CA VAL A 219 -18.13 -10.97 1.57
C VAL A 219 -18.90 -10.77 0.28
N ALA A 220 -18.30 -11.17 -0.85
CA ALA A 220 -18.98 -11.12 -2.13
C ALA A 220 -20.15 -12.13 -2.20
N PRO A 221 -21.27 -11.79 -2.86
CA PRO A 221 -22.36 -12.74 -3.12
C PRO A 221 -21.89 -13.95 -3.94
N LYS A 222 -22.66 -15.06 -3.91
CA LYS A 222 -22.35 -16.37 -4.52
C LYS A 222 -21.71 -16.33 -5.93
N ASP A 223 -20.97 -17.40 -6.23
CA ASP A 223 -20.23 -17.76 -7.46
C ASP A 223 -18.88 -17.05 -7.72
N SER A 224 -18.66 -15.84 -7.18
CA SER A 224 -17.35 -15.16 -7.19
C SER A 224 -16.80 -14.88 -5.78
N ALA A 225 -17.36 -15.56 -4.77
CA ALA A 225 -17.20 -15.20 -3.37
C ALA A 225 -15.74 -15.14 -2.92
N LYS A 226 -14.87 -16.06 -3.36
CA LYS A 226 -13.47 -16.04 -2.90
C LYS A 226 -12.64 -14.95 -3.56
N GLU A 227 -12.78 -14.74 -4.86
CA GLU A 227 -11.93 -13.81 -5.64
C GLU A 227 -12.23 -12.34 -5.34
N VAL A 228 -13.46 -12.04 -4.91
CA VAL A 228 -13.90 -10.65 -4.70
C VAL A 228 -14.07 -10.32 -3.21
N SER A 229 -14.03 -11.32 -2.32
CA SER A 229 -14.04 -11.04 -0.87
C SER A 229 -12.74 -10.40 -0.41
N SER A 230 -12.83 -9.55 0.59
CA SER A 230 -11.69 -8.94 1.24
C SER A 230 -11.90 -8.80 2.74
N ALA A 231 -10.82 -8.64 3.47
CA ALA A 231 -10.84 -8.28 4.88
C ALA A 231 -9.74 -7.26 5.16
N SER A 232 -10.05 -6.17 5.83
CA SER A 232 -9.08 -5.14 6.17
C SER A 232 -9.12 -4.79 7.64
N ILE A 233 -7.96 -4.36 8.16
CA ILE A 233 -7.82 -3.75 9.47
C ILE A 233 -7.27 -2.35 9.23
N SER A 234 -7.92 -1.33 9.79
CA SER A 234 -7.44 0.05 9.69
C SER A 234 -7.39 0.75 11.03
N TRP A 235 -6.45 1.67 11.19
CA TRP A 235 -6.35 2.54 12.36
C TRP A 235 -5.64 3.85 11.99
N THR A 236 -5.53 4.74 12.97
CA THR A 236 -4.81 6.01 12.83
C THR A 236 -3.77 6.15 13.93
N GLU A 237 -2.58 6.57 13.57
CA GLU A 237 -1.50 6.91 14.50
C GLU A 237 -0.95 8.30 14.18
N GLY A 238 -1.34 9.30 14.96
CA GLY A 238 -1.05 10.70 14.67
C GLY A 238 -1.64 11.14 13.32
N ARG A 239 -0.78 11.50 12.36
CA ARG A 239 -1.16 11.91 10.99
C ARG A 239 -1.11 10.76 9.97
N TRP A 240 -0.82 9.55 10.43
CA TRP A 240 -0.79 8.35 9.61
C TRP A 240 -2.13 7.62 9.64
N HIS A 241 -2.66 7.34 8.47
CA HIS A 241 -3.73 6.36 8.28
C HIS A 241 -3.11 5.04 7.87
N ILE A 242 -3.33 3.98 8.65
CA ILE A 242 -2.79 2.65 8.34
C ILE A 242 -3.96 1.75 7.96
N GLU A 243 -3.81 1.03 6.85
CA GLU A 243 -4.74 0.01 6.40
C GLU A 243 -3.97 -1.22 5.93
N VAL A 244 -4.32 -2.37 6.48
CA VAL A 244 -3.83 -3.68 6.06
C VAL A 244 -5.01 -4.44 5.49
N SER A 245 -5.02 -4.64 4.19
CA SER A 245 -6.08 -5.34 3.47
C SER A 245 -5.60 -6.70 3.00
N ARG A 246 -6.46 -7.70 3.10
CA ARG A 246 -6.33 -8.97 2.42
C ARG A 246 -7.36 -9.03 1.30
N THR A 247 -6.91 -9.24 0.07
CA THR A 247 -7.78 -9.50 -1.07
C THR A 247 -7.96 -11.00 -1.28
N GLN A 248 -9.02 -11.35 -1.99
CA GLN A 248 -9.38 -12.73 -2.32
C GLN A 248 -9.59 -13.63 -1.08
N GLY A 249 -10.12 -13.06 0.01
CA GLY A 249 -10.32 -13.78 1.26
C GLY A 249 -10.98 -12.95 2.36
N THR A 250 -11.60 -13.63 3.31
CA THR A 250 -12.34 -13.00 4.43
C THR A 250 -11.59 -13.07 5.76
N ARG A 251 -10.38 -13.65 5.76
CA ARG A 251 -9.56 -13.74 6.97
C ARG A 251 -8.87 -12.41 7.22
N MET A 252 -9.07 -11.84 8.42
CA MET A 252 -8.38 -10.63 8.85
C MET A 252 -6.85 -10.79 8.81
N PRO A 253 -6.11 -9.83 8.23
CA PRO A 253 -4.64 -9.83 8.16
C PRO A 253 -4.00 -9.37 9.49
N ILE A 254 -4.36 -10.03 10.60
CA ILE A 254 -3.92 -9.67 11.95
C ILE A 254 -2.39 -9.78 12.10
N ALA A 255 -1.76 -10.77 11.48
CA ALA A 255 -0.33 -10.98 11.59
C ALA A 255 0.44 -9.81 10.96
N GLU A 256 0.05 -9.41 9.76
CA GLU A 256 0.64 -8.31 9.01
C GLU A 256 0.38 -6.96 9.70
N ALA A 257 -0.83 -6.74 10.23
CA ALA A 257 -1.14 -5.56 11.05
C ALA A 257 -0.28 -5.48 12.32
N ASN A 258 -0.06 -6.61 13.00
CA ASN A 258 0.82 -6.67 14.17
C ASN A 258 2.30 -6.42 13.83
N THR A 259 2.77 -6.81 12.65
CA THR A 259 4.11 -6.46 12.18
C THR A 259 4.26 -4.93 12.09
N ILE A 260 3.31 -4.24 11.46
CA ILE A 260 3.34 -2.77 11.37
C ILE A 260 3.27 -2.12 12.76
N ALA A 261 2.29 -2.52 13.58
CA ALA A 261 2.11 -1.97 14.93
C ALA A 261 3.36 -2.16 15.81
N SER A 262 4.01 -3.33 15.75
CA SER A 262 5.26 -3.59 16.48
C SER A 262 6.42 -2.72 15.97
N TYR A 263 6.52 -2.58 14.64
CA TYR A 263 7.58 -1.80 14.02
C TYR A 263 7.46 -0.31 14.38
N LEU A 264 6.26 0.26 14.24
CA LEU A 264 5.96 1.66 14.58
C LEU A 264 6.11 1.95 16.07
N HIS A 265 5.85 0.97 16.95
CA HIS A 265 6.09 1.13 18.37
C HIS A 265 7.57 1.33 18.73
N SER A 266 8.49 0.84 17.89
CA SER A 266 9.94 0.94 18.11
C SER A 266 10.63 1.96 17.21
N HIS A 267 9.93 2.54 16.23
CA HIS A 267 10.50 3.41 15.21
C HIS A 267 9.61 4.61 14.92
N PHE A 268 10.22 5.78 14.68
CA PHE A 268 9.50 6.98 14.30
C PHE A 268 9.46 7.13 12.78
N MET A 269 8.25 7.09 12.22
CA MET A 269 8.03 7.47 10.82
C MET A 269 8.30 8.97 10.61
N PRO A 270 8.65 9.39 9.38
CA PRO A 270 8.60 10.80 9.01
C PRO A 270 7.23 11.37 9.38
N VAL A 271 7.17 12.59 9.92
CA VAL A 271 5.88 13.17 10.33
C VAL A 271 5.28 13.92 9.14
N PRO A 272 4.23 13.40 8.48
CA PRO A 272 3.64 14.04 7.29
C PRO A 272 3.09 15.40 7.67
N GLU A 273 3.20 16.44 6.85
CA GLU A 273 2.66 17.77 7.20
C GLU A 273 1.14 17.77 7.33
N THR A 274 0.46 17.07 6.42
CA THR A 274 -1.00 16.98 6.38
C THR A 274 -1.46 15.55 6.62
N LYS A 275 -1.02 14.64 5.75
CA LYS A 275 -1.51 13.27 5.69
C LYS A 275 -0.38 12.32 5.28
N GLY A 276 -0.32 11.18 5.95
CA GLY A 276 0.42 10.01 5.50
C GLY A 276 -0.47 8.79 5.48
N SER A 277 -0.13 7.81 4.65
CA SER A 277 -0.80 6.52 4.62
C SER A 277 0.20 5.39 4.50
N ILE A 278 -0.07 4.31 5.22
CA ILE A 278 0.60 3.02 5.07
C ILE A 278 -0.50 2.06 4.61
N PHE A 279 -0.36 1.52 3.41
CA PHE A 279 -1.28 0.55 2.83
C PHE A 279 -0.54 -0.75 2.58
N VAL A 280 -0.99 -1.83 3.20
CA VAL A 280 -0.44 -3.17 2.98
C VAL A 280 -1.50 -4.03 2.33
N ASN A 281 -1.19 -4.57 1.16
CA ASN A 281 -2.04 -5.51 0.45
C ASN A 281 -1.49 -6.92 0.56
N VAL A 282 -2.30 -7.81 1.12
CA VAL A 282 -2.03 -9.24 1.26
C VAL A 282 -2.89 -9.98 0.24
N TYR A 283 -2.28 -10.81 -0.57
CA TYR A 283 -2.97 -11.58 -1.59
C TYR A 283 -2.35 -12.97 -1.75
N PRO A 284 -3.06 -13.95 -2.33
CA PRO A 284 -2.46 -15.24 -2.66
C PRO A 284 -1.24 -15.01 -3.57
N GLY A 285 -0.07 -15.55 -3.19
CA GLY A 285 1.09 -15.51 -4.07
C GLY A 285 0.88 -16.43 -5.27
N GLU A 286 1.63 -16.25 -6.35
CA GLU A 286 1.54 -17.09 -7.56
C GLU A 286 2.92 -17.65 -7.92
N ASN A 287 2.97 -18.90 -8.39
CA ASN A 287 4.17 -19.47 -8.98
C ASN A 287 4.28 -19.12 -10.49
N SER A 288 5.31 -19.64 -11.17
CA SER A 288 5.53 -19.42 -12.61
C SER A 288 4.39 -19.90 -13.51
N GLU A 289 3.55 -20.83 -13.01
CA GLU A 289 2.39 -21.36 -13.73
C GLU A 289 1.08 -20.62 -13.37
N GLY A 290 1.17 -19.51 -12.63
CA GLY A 290 0.00 -18.75 -12.17
C GLY A 290 -0.84 -19.49 -11.13
N GLN A 291 -0.29 -20.52 -10.50
CA GLN A 291 -0.99 -21.26 -9.44
C GLN A 291 -0.79 -20.57 -8.09
N PRO A 292 -1.83 -20.46 -7.25
CA PRO A 292 -1.69 -19.88 -5.92
C PRO A 292 -0.69 -20.65 -5.06
N VAL A 293 0.39 -19.99 -4.63
CA VAL A 293 1.41 -20.52 -3.73
C VAL A 293 1.74 -19.49 -2.66
N GLY A 294 1.55 -19.89 -1.40
CA GLY A 294 1.89 -19.07 -0.24
C GLY A 294 1.07 -17.77 -0.17
N THR A 295 1.70 -16.73 0.38
CA THR A 295 1.11 -15.40 0.54
C THR A 295 2.08 -14.38 -0.03
N ALA A 296 1.56 -13.50 -0.87
CA ALA A 296 2.26 -12.34 -1.37
C ALA A 296 1.80 -11.09 -0.61
N VAL A 297 2.75 -10.19 -0.37
CA VAL A 297 2.52 -8.95 0.37
C VAL A 297 3.19 -7.83 -0.38
N ASP A 298 2.40 -6.84 -0.76
CA ASP A 298 2.88 -5.57 -1.27
C ASP A 298 2.57 -4.48 -0.24
N GLU A 299 3.48 -3.54 -0.06
CA GLU A 299 3.29 -2.40 0.82
C GLU A 299 3.53 -1.12 0.03
N THR A 300 2.67 -0.13 0.28
CA THR A 300 2.79 1.23 -0.24
C THR A 300 2.70 2.21 0.93
N ILE A 301 3.76 3.00 1.12
CA ILE A 301 3.83 4.05 2.11
C ILE A 301 3.92 5.37 1.38
N LYS A 302 3.02 6.29 1.70
CA LYS A 302 3.03 7.65 1.14
C LYS A 302 2.99 8.66 2.26
N TRP A 303 3.68 9.79 2.13
CA TRP A 303 3.50 10.96 3.01
C TRP A 303 3.68 12.26 2.26
N GLN A 304 2.97 13.29 2.74
CA GLN A 304 3.06 14.64 2.18
C GLN A 304 3.96 15.55 3.03
N GLU A 305 4.80 16.34 2.36
CA GLU A 305 5.57 17.45 2.92
C GLU A 305 5.40 18.68 2.02
N GLY A 306 4.62 19.66 2.48
CA GLY A 306 4.20 20.80 1.68
C GLY A 306 3.52 20.36 0.39
N THR A 307 4.08 20.78 -0.74
CA THR A 307 3.61 20.41 -2.09
C THR A 307 4.15 19.07 -2.60
N HIS A 308 4.96 18.36 -1.80
CA HIS A 308 5.60 17.12 -2.21
C HIS A 308 4.87 15.92 -1.63
N VAL A 309 4.62 14.91 -2.45
CA VAL A 309 4.21 13.58 -1.99
C VAL A 309 5.34 12.62 -2.28
N TYR A 310 5.83 11.97 -1.23
CA TYR A 310 6.82 10.92 -1.33
C TYR A 310 6.14 9.58 -1.17
N GLU A 311 6.66 8.58 -1.86
CA GLU A 311 6.11 7.24 -1.90
C GLU A 311 7.22 6.20 -1.93
N VAL A 312 7.02 5.13 -1.16
CA VAL A 312 7.85 3.94 -1.13
C VAL A 312 6.91 2.75 -1.31
N ASP A 313 7.21 1.93 -2.31
CA ASP A 313 6.55 0.65 -2.52
C ASP A 313 7.53 -0.50 -2.27
N THR A 314 7.09 -1.57 -1.64
CA THR A 314 7.79 -2.85 -1.61
C THR A 314 6.89 -3.96 -2.15
N TYR A 315 7.50 -4.94 -2.81
CA TYR A 315 6.78 -6.03 -3.47
C TYR A 315 7.04 -7.37 -2.80
N SER A 316 6.16 -8.34 -3.08
CA SER A 316 6.20 -9.70 -2.52
C SER A 316 7.52 -10.47 -2.62
N HIS A 317 8.42 -10.13 -3.55
CA HIS A 317 9.75 -10.74 -3.68
C HIS A 317 10.85 -10.05 -2.86
N THR A 318 10.50 -9.02 -2.09
CA THR A 318 11.37 -8.41 -1.09
C THR A 318 11.35 -9.20 0.20
N LYS A 319 12.53 -9.39 0.80
CA LYS A 319 12.68 -9.99 2.11
C LYS A 319 12.02 -9.09 3.15
N ASN A 320 11.01 -9.59 3.86
CA ASN A 320 10.20 -8.82 4.82
C ASN A 320 9.68 -7.51 4.20
N PRO A 321 8.73 -7.55 3.25
CA PRO A 321 8.34 -6.38 2.47
C PRO A 321 7.86 -5.22 3.34
N ILE A 322 7.04 -5.51 4.36
CA ILE A 322 6.51 -4.51 5.32
C ILE A 322 7.64 -3.81 6.09
N GLU A 323 8.51 -4.57 6.75
CA GLU A 323 9.59 -3.96 7.54
C GLU A 323 10.59 -3.21 6.66
N THR A 324 10.83 -3.72 5.45
CA THR A 324 11.71 -3.08 4.47
C THR A 324 11.13 -1.77 3.97
N GLY A 325 9.84 -1.70 3.64
CA GLY A 325 9.23 -0.46 3.16
C GLY A 325 9.19 0.59 4.26
N LEU A 326 8.80 0.21 5.48
CA LEU A 326 8.88 1.10 6.65
C LEU A 326 10.30 1.63 6.88
N ALA A 327 11.32 0.74 6.85
CA ALA A 327 12.72 1.14 7.00
C ALA A 327 13.17 2.08 5.88
N MET A 328 12.78 1.80 4.62
CA MET A 328 13.09 2.64 3.48
C MET A 328 12.47 4.03 3.63
N ALA A 329 11.18 4.12 3.98
CA ALA A 329 10.47 5.38 4.20
C ALA A 329 11.11 6.21 5.32
N ILE A 330 11.46 5.61 6.47
CA ILE A 330 12.19 6.27 7.56
C ILE A 330 13.56 6.77 7.11
N SER A 331 14.22 6.03 6.22
CA SER A 331 15.55 6.35 5.73
C SER A 331 15.59 7.41 4.63
N MET A 332 14.44 7.91 4.19
CA MET A 332 14.35 8.89 3.11
C MET A 332 14.95 10.23 3.53
N LYS A 333 15.95 10.68 2.78
CA LYS A 333 16.66 11.94 3.03
C LYS A 333 16.70 12.81 1.78
N PRO A 334 16.75 14.15 1.92
CA PRO A 334 16.99 15.05 0.79
C PRO A 334 18.23 14.62 -0.01
N TYR A 335 18.07 14.47 -1.32
CA TYR A 335 19.16 14.12 -2.22
C TYR A 335 19.82 15.40 -2.73
N THR A 336 20.87 15.84 -2.04
CA THR A 336 21.74 16.92 -2.51
C THR A 336 22.81 16.30 -3.40
N GLY A 337 22.72 16.56 -4.71
CA GLY A 337 23.72 16.11 -5.70
C GLY A 337 25.10 16.70 -5.49
#